data_AF-A0A444VZX6-F1
#
_entry.id   AF-A0A444VZX6-F1
#
_cell.length_a   1.000
_cell.length_b   1.000
_cell.length_c   1.000
_cell.angle_alpha   90.00
_cell.angle_beta   90.00
_cell.angle_gamma   90.00
#
_symmetry.space_group_name_H-M   'P 1'
#
loop_
_entity.id
_entity.type
_entity.pdbx_description
1 polymer ?
#
loop_
_entity_poly.entity_id
_entity_poly.type
_entity_poly.pdbx_seq_one_letter_code
_entity_poly.pdbx_strand_id
1 'polypeptide(L)'
;MTEFWELYKNGQWEVPFLTFSIYLFVAASFILYLIIVGSRNSKIKKERLSKEYSTTIDKIMSAVIFENVPFSEIKEDKNFLVLFDTSFFREVLTESLINLHKNYEGIYAQKLEQFYKDSGLIKSSFRKLKSLKWEVKCKGITELAEFNIKEAFDQIIGYSKARKKTLKIVALNAAIKLEGTESIKYLVDHSDPIDDWMQLNIIGAFKKHDIGDTVGIEHLLESQNTTVVTLGLKLIKELKLSQKVPHVAQLASQTTNVIIKYEAQSILQTLTA
;
A
#
# COMPACT_ATOMS: atom_id res chain seq x y z
N MET A 1 -40.33 -9.45 42.31
CA MET A 1 -40.96 -9.96 41.06
C MET A 1 -42.42 -9.55 40.97
N THR A 2 -43.21 -9.64 42.05
CA THR A 2 -44.62 -9.20 42.08
C THR A 2 -44.79 -7.68 41.92
N GLU A 3 -43.97 -6.84 42.56
CA GLU A 3 -44.01 -5.37 42.41
C GLU A 3 -43.73 -4.89 40.97
N PHE A 4 -42.74 -5.48 40.30
CA PHE A 4 -42.44 -5.15 38.89
C PHE A 4 -43.60 -5.52 37.96
N TRP A 5 -44.33 -6.59 38.27
CA TRP A 5 -45.46 -7.07 37.48
C TRP A 5 -46.72 -6.22 37.71
N GLU A 6 -46.94 -5.72 38.93
CA GLU A 6 -48.02 -4.77 39.25
C GLU A 6 -47.76 -3.37 38.66
N LEU A 7 -46.52 -2.89 38.70
CA LEU A 7 -46.11 -1.65 38.03
C LEU A 7 -46.33 -1.71 36.51
N TYR A 8 -46.04 -2.86 35.90
CA TYR A 8 -46.29 -3.11 34.47
C TYR A 8 -47.79 -3.10 34.14
N LYS A 9 -48.61 -3.74 34.97
CA LYS A 9 -50.07 -3.88 34.77
C LYS A 9 -50.86 -2.59 34.98
N ASN A 10 -50.36 -1.67 35.80
CA ASN A 10 -50.99 -0.38 36.11
C ASN A 10 -50.60 0.76 35.13
N GLY A 11 -49.78 0.51 34.11
CA GLY A 11 -49.37 1.51 33.09
C GLY A 11 -48.46 2.65 33.61
N GLN A 12 -48.13 2.68 34.90
CA GLN A 12 -47.37 3.77 35.51
C GLN A 12 -45.86 3.74 35.20
N TRP A 13 -45.37 2.66 34.59
CA TRP A 13 -43.96 2.50 34.19
C TRP A 13 -43.62 3.20 32.88
N GLU A 14 -44.63 3.52 32.06
CA GLU A 14 -44.45 4.07 30.71
C GLU A 14 -43.79 5.46 30.76
N VAL A 15 -44.25 6.34 31.67
CA VAL A 15 -43.75 7.72 31.78
C VAL A 15 -42.28 7.77 32.25
N PRO A 16 -41.85 7.08 33.33
CA PRO A 16 -40.44 7.02 33.72
C PRO A 16 -39.55 6.39 32.64
N PHE A 17 -40.02 5.33 31.98
CA PHE A 17 -39.28 4.68 30.90
C PHE A 17 -39.07 5.61 29.71
N LEU A 18 -40.12 6.28 29.23
CA LEU A 18 -40.04 7.26 28.14
C LEU A 18 -39.12 8.42 28.50
N THR A 19 -39.24 8.94 29.73
CA THR A 19 -38.39 10.03 30.24
C THR A 19 -36.92 9.62 30.26
N PHE A 20 -36.61 8.43 30.78
CA PHE A 20 -35.25 7.88 30.76
C PHE A 20 -34.73 7.69 29.33
N SER A 21 -35.56 7.15 28.43
CA SER A 21 -35.20 6.94 27.02
C SER A 21 -34.89 8.28 26.32
N ILE A 22 -35.64 9.34 26.60
CA ILE A 22 -35.38 10.68 26.06
C ILE A 22 -34.03 11.19 26.57
N TYR A 23 -33.76 11.12 27.88
CA TYR A 23 -32.47 11.56 28.41
C TYR A 23 -31.28 10.74 27.88
N LEU A 24 -31.44 9.42 27.75
CA LEU A 24 -30.44 8.54 27.14
C LEU A 24 -30.15 8.96 25.69
N PHE A 25 -31.20 9.24 24.91
CA PHE A 25 -31.07 9.66 23.52
C PHE A 25 -30.39 11.03 23.39
N VAL A 26 -30.76 11.99 24.24
CA VAL A 26 -30.14 13.32 24.28
C VAL A 26 -28.66 13.22 24.68
N ALA A 27 -28.34 12.42 25.71
CA ALA A 27 -26.97 12.20 26.15
C ALA A 27 -26.12 11.52 25.06
N ALA A 28 -26.64 10.47 24.42
CA ALA A 28 -25.97 9.80 23.31
C ALA A 28 -25.73 10.77 22.13
N SER A 29 -26.72 11.58 21.78
CA SER A 29 -26.61 12.60 20.72
C SER A 29 -25.54 13.64 21.05
N PHE A 30 -25.46 14.09 22.31
CA PHE A 30 -24.45 15.04 22.76
C PHE A 30 -23.04 14.43 22.75
N ILE A 31 -22.87 13.18 23.18
CA ILE A 31 -21.60 12.47 23.13
C ILE A 31 -21.12 12.32 21.68
N LEU A 32 -22.01 11.92 20.76
CA LEU A 32 -21.69 11.81 19.34
C LEU A 32 -21.29 13.18 18.75
N TYR A 33 -22.00 14.25 19.11
CA TYR A 33 -21.64 15.62 18.72
C TYR A 33 -20.22 15.99 19.14
N LEU A 34 -19.86 15.75 20.41
CA LEU A 34 -18.50 16.04 20.91
C LEU A 34 -17.43 15.23 20.19
N ILE A 35 -17.68 13.94 19.91
CA ILE A 35 -16.76 13.07 19.16
C ILE A 35 -16.55 13.62 17.74
N ILE A 36 -17.63 14.01 17.05
CA ILE A 36 -17.57 14.54 15.68
C ILE A 36 -16.79 15.87 15.66
N VAL A 37 -17.10 16.80 16.56
CA VAL A 37 -16.42 18.11 16.63
C VAL A 37 -14.94 17.94 16.98
N GLY A 38 -14.61 17.11 17.96
CA GLY A 38 -13.22 16.84 18.35
C GLY A 38 -12.40 16.20 17.23
N SER A 39 -12.98 15.22 16.54
CA SER A 39 -12.37 14.58 15.37
C SER A 39 -12.14 15.57 14.24
N ARG A 40 -13.16 16.38 13.90
CA ARG A 40 -13.07 17.39 12.84
C ARG A 40 -12.02 18.45 13.16
N ASN A 41 -12.00 18.97 14.39
CA ASN A 41 -11.04 20.00 14.77
C ASN A 41 -9.59 19.47 14.73
N SER A 42 -9.38 18.22 15.16
CA SER A 42 -8.08 17.57 15.07
C SER A 42 -7.62 17.39 13.61
N LYS A 43 -8.53 17.03 12.70
CA LYS A 43 -8.24 16.94 11.27
C LYS A 43 -7.90 18.30 10.66
N ILE A 44 -8.72 19.33 10.92
CA ILE A 44 -8.48 20.70 10.43
C ILE A 44 -7.12 21.23 10.92
N LYS A 45 -6.78 21.00 12.20
CA LYS A 45 -5.47 21.41 12.73
C LYS A 45 -4.32 20.70 12.02
N LYS A 46 -4.45 19.40 11.77
CA LYS A 46 -3.45 18.62 11.02
C LYS A 46 -3.33 19.10 9.56
N GLU A 47 -4.43 19.40 8.89
CA GLU A 47 -4.43 19.91 7.52
C GLU A 47 -3.74 21.28 7.43
N ARG A 48 -4.02 22.19 8.38
CA ARG A 48 -3.35 23.49 8.46
C ARG A 48 -1.84 23.34 8.69
N LEU A 49 -1.45 22.53 9.66
CA LEU A 49 -0.03 22.24 9.93
C LEU A 49 0.66 21.57 8.75
N SER A 50 -0.03 20.65 8.07
CA SER A 50 0.49 20.00 6.86
C SER A 50 0.80 21.04 5.78
N LYS A 51 -0.12 21.98 5.52
CA LYS A 51 0.09 23.05 4.54
C LYS A 51 1.26 23.98 4.91
N GLU A 52 1.39 24.32 6.19
CA GLU A 52 2.51 25.12 6.70
C GLU A 52 3.85 24.38 6.51
N TYR A 53 3.89 23.10 6.89
CA TYR A 53 5.08 22.26 6.71
C TYR A 53 5.41 22.06 5.23
N SER A 54 4.42 21.84 4.36
CA SER A 54 4.63 21.70 2.92
C SER A 54 5.37 22.90 2.34
N THR A 55 5.02 24.13 2.74
CA THR A 55 5.71 25.34 2.26
C THR A 55 7.19 25.34 2.61
N THR A 56 7.54 24.84 3.80
CA THR A 56 8.94 24.73 4.25
C THR A 56 9.65 23.58 3.52
N ILE A 57 8.98 22.43 3.42
CA ILE A 57 9.50 21.25 2.74
C ILE A 57 9.77 21.55 1.27
N ASP A 58 8.86 22.23 0.56
CA ASP A 58 9.01 22.55 -0.86
C ASP A 58 10.25 23.39 -1.14
N LYS A 59 10.57 24.36 -0.27
CA LYS A 59 11.81 25.14 -0.36
C LYS A 59 13.05 24.26 -0.20
N ILE A 60 13.04 23.39 0.81
CA ILE A 60 14.15 22.46 1.06
C ILE A 60 14.30 21.48 -0.11
N MET A 61 13.20 20.92 -0.60
CA MET A 61 13.21 19.99 -1.73
C MET A 61 13.70 20.67 -3.02
N SER A 62 13.30 21.91 -3.26
CA SER A 62 13.82 22.69 -4.39
C SER A 62 15.34 22.85 -4.31
N ALA A 63 15.88 23.21 -3.14
CA ALA A 63 17.31 23.35 -2.93
C ALA A 63 18.06 22.01 -3.12
N VAL A 64 17.52 20.90 -2.60
CA VAL A 64 18.10 19.56 -2.78
C VAL A 64 18.12 19.16 -4.26
N ILE A 65 16.97 19.29 -4.94
CA ILE A 65 16.78 18.77 -6.30
C ILE A 65 17.51 19.63 -7.32
N PHE A 66 17.39 20.95 -7.25
CA PHE A 66 17.85 21.87 -8.30
C PHE A 66 19.18 22.55 -7.97
N GLU A 67 19.46 22.81 -6.69
CA GLU A 67 20.68 23.51 -6.26
C GLU A 67 21.77 22.57 -5.73
N ASN A 68 21.49 21.26 -5.67
CA ASN A 68 22.39 20.21 -5.15
C ASN A 68 22.78 20.39 -3.68
N VAL A 69 21.94 21.03 -2.87
CA VAL A 69 22.22 21.20 -1.44
C VAL A 69 22.15 19.84 -0.73
N PRO A 70 23.26 19.34 -0.13
CA PRO A 70 23.27 18.07 0.57
C PRO A 70 22.52 18.16 1.90
N PHE A 71 22.08 17.00 2.42
CA PHE A 71 21.39 16.96 3.71
C PHE A 71 22.24 17.49 4.88
N SER A 72 23.57 17.38 4.79
CA SER A 72 24.49 17.90 5.82
C SER A 72 24.33 19.41 6.03
N GLU A 73 24.15 20.20 4.96
CA GLU A 73 23.95 21.65 5.04
C GLU A 73 22.55 21.98 5.57
N ILE A 74 21.53 21.24 5.16
CA ILE A 74 20.15 21.41 5.66
C ILE A 74 20.08 21.15 7.17
N LYS A 75 20.87 20.19 7.65
CA LYS A 75 20.96 19.83 9.06
C LYS A 75 21.57 20.95 9.92
N GLU A 76 22.27 21.92 9.33
CA GLU A 76 22.81 23.08 10.08
C GLU A 76 21.73 24.10 10.44
N ASP A 77 20.59 24.10 9.73
CA ASP A 77 19.44 24.95 10.07
C ASP A 77 18.74 24.44 11.34
N LYS A 78 18.86 25.22 12.42
CA LYS A 78 18.19 24.93 13.70
C LYS A 78 16.67 24.88 13.57
N ASN A 79 16.07 25.70 12.72
CA ASN A 79 14.62 25.70 12.53
C ASN A 79 14.16 24.39 11.89
N PHE A 80 14.90 23.91 10.89
CA PHE A 80 14.66 22.59 10.31
C PHE A 80 14.79 21.47 11.35
N LEU A 81 15.83 21.48 12.19
CA LEU A 81 16.01 20.46 13.22
C LEU A 81 14.85 20.38 14.22
N VAL A 82 14.34 21.54 14.67
CA VAL A 82 13.19 21.61 15.58
C VAL A 82 11.95 21.01 14.92
N LEU A 83 11.70 21.33 13.65
CA LEU A 83 10.60 20.75 12.89
C LEU A 83 10.81 19.24 12.69
N PHE A 84 12.00 18.82 12.30
CA PHE A 84 12.36 17.43 11.99
C PHE A 84 12.29 16.49 13.21
N ASP A 85 12.37 17.01 14.42
CA ASP A 85 12.15 16.20 15.63
C ASP A 85 10.68 15.75 15.76
N THR A 86 9.76 16.52 15.20
CA THR A 86 8.32 16.24 15.23
C THR A 86 7.96 15.08 14.30
N SER A 87 7.28 14.05 14.82
CA SER A 87 6.87 12.89 14.02
C SER A 87 5.94 13.25 12.86
N PHE A 88 5.06 14.22 13.06
CA PHE A 88 4.13 14.69 12.03
C PHE A 88 4.86 15.44 10.90
N PHE A 89 5.88 16.25 11.21
CA PHE A 89 6.69 16.89 10.18
C PHE A 89 7.42 15.85 9.32
N ARG A 90 8.07 14.85 9.95
CA ARG A 90 8.72 13.75 9.22
C ARG A 90 7.73 12.97 8.34
N GLU A 91 6.49 12.82 8.80
CA GLU A 91 5.42 12.19 8.03
C GLU A 91 5.06 13.01 6.78
N VAL A 92 4.84 14.32 6.91
CA VAL A 92 4.55 15.22 5.78
C VAL A 92 5.74 15.31 4.82
N LEU A 93 6.97 15.38 5.34
CA LEU A 93 8.20 15.38 4.55
C LEU A 93 8.33 14.09 3.73
N THR A 94 8.10 12.92 4.34
CA THR A 94 8.15 11.64 3.62
C THR A 94 7.08 11.56 2.55
N GLU A 95 5.86 12.03 2.82
CA GLU A 95 4.78 12.08 1.83
C GLU A 95 5.13 13.00 0.64
N SER A 96 5.73 14.17 0.91
CA SER A 96 6.19 15.08 -0.13
C SER A 96 7.31 14.45 -0.97
N LEU A 97 8.31 13.83 -0.34
CA LEU A 97 9.38 13.10 -1.03
C LEU A 97 8.81 12.01 -1.96
N ILE A 98 7.83 11.23 -1.50
CA ILE A 98 7.18 10.18 -2.31
C ILE A 98 6.46 10.80 -3.51
N ASN A 99 5.73 11.89 -3.28
CA ASN A 99 5.00 12.56 -4.36
C ASN A 99 5.96 13.13 -5.40
N LEU A 100 7.07 13.73 -4.98
CA LEU A 100 8.11 14.19 -5.91
C LEU A 100 8.74 13.00 -6.64
N HIS A 101 9.16 11.96 -5.93
CA HIS A 101 9.84 10.80 -6.50
C HIS A 101 9.00 10.07 -7.55
N LYS A 102 7.67 10.03 -7.39
CA LYS A 102 6.76 9.46 -8.39
C LYS A 102 6.68 10.26 -9.69
N ASN A 103 7.07 11.53 -9.69
CA ASN A 103 6.97 12.44 -10.83
C ASN A 103 8.33 12.81 -11.44
N TYR A 104 9.44 12.39 -10.82
CA TYR A 104 10.79 12.64 -11.29
C TYR A 104 11.50 11.32 -11.61
N GLU A 105 12.38 11.35 -12.60
CA GLU A 105 13.21 10.22 -13.00
C GLU A 105 14.69 10.64 -13.06
N GLY A 106 15.59 9.67 -13.23
CA GLY A 106 17.02 9.91 -13.37
C GLY A 106 17.64 10.61 -12.16
N ILE A 107 18.46 11.64 -12.41
CA ILE A 107 19.25 12.31 -11.38
C ILE A 107 18.40 12.94 -10.26
N TYR A 108 17.20 13.42 -10.58
CA TYR A 108 16.31 14.04 -9.58
C TYR A 108 15.71 13.00 -8.64
N ALA A 109 15.32 11.83 -9.17
CA ALA A 109 14.88 10.70 -8.35
C ALA A 109 16.01 10.23 -7.42
N GLN A 110 17.24 10.09 -7.94
CA GLN A 110 18.42 9.70 -7.16
C GLN A 110 18.72 10.67 -6.01
N LYS A 111 18.57 11.98 -6.21
CA LYS A 111 18.71 12.98 -5.15
C LYS A 111 17.68 12.81 -4.03
N LEU A 112 16.42 12.50 -4.39
CA LEU A 112 15.36 12.26 -3.42
C LEU A 112 15.61 10.97 -2.62
N GLU A 113 16.06 9.90 -3.27
CA GLU A 113 16.49 8.67 -2.60
C GLU A 113 17.64 8.91 -1.64
N GLN A 114 18.65 9.68 -2.07
CA GLN A 114 19.80 10.02 -1.25
C GLN A 114 19.40 10.86 -0.03
N PHE A 115 18.54 11.87 -0.22
CA PHE A 115 17.99 12.65 0.90
C PHE A 115 17.23 11.76 1.90
N TYR A 116 16.40 10.83 1.41
CA TYR A 116 15.65 9.91 2.25
C TYR A 116 16.58 8.98 3.07
N LYS A 117 17.71 8.56 2.48
CA LYS A 117 18.77 7.82 3.16
C LYS A 117 19.47 8.66 4.23
N ASP A 118 19.98 9.82 3.86
CA ASP A 118 20.82 10.67 4.72
C ASP A 118 20.05 11.30 5.88
N SER A 119 18.77 11.62 5.67
CA SER A 119 17.89 12.14 6.71
C SER A 119 17.51 11.11 7.79
N GLY A 120 17.76 9.82 7.54
CA GLY A 120 17.41 8.74 8.47
C GLY A 120 15.90 8.43 8.52
N LEU A 121 15.12 8.93 7.56
CA LEU A 121 13.68 8.65 7.43
C LEU A 121 13.41 7.15 7.27
N ILE A 122 14.33 6.40 6.65
CA ILE A 122 14.30 4.93 6.53
C ILE A 122 13.98 4.25 7.86
N LYS A 123 14.60 4.69 8.97
CA LYS A 123 14.39 4.10 10.30
C LYS A 123 12.93 4.24 10.75
N SER A 124 12.30 5.36 10.42
CA SER A 124 10.89 5.59 10.73
C SER A 124 9.98 4.67 9.92
N SER A 125 10.32 4.38 8.66
CA SER A 125 9.56 3.48 7.80
C SER A 125 9.70 2.01 8.20
N PHE A 126 10.91 1.56 8.58
CA PHE A 126 11.07 0.22 9.18
C PHE A 126 10.26 0.06 10.47
N ARG A 127 10.21 1.08 11.32
CA ARG A 127 9.39 1.06 12.54
C ARG A 127 7.89 0.91 12.23
N LYS A 128 7.41 1.44 11.09
CA LYS A 128 6.01 1.26 10.65
C LYS A 128 5.69 -0.20 10.33
N LEU A 129 6.64 -0.99 9.82
CA LEU A 129 6.45 -2.42 9.55
C LEU A 129 6.10 -3.21 10.83
N LYS A 130 6.61 -2.77 11.99
CA LYS A 130 6.36 -3.39 13.30
C LYS A 130 5.01 -3.03 13.93
N SER A 131 4.22 -2.14 13.31
CA SER A 131 2.93 -1.70 13.84
C SER A 131 1.90 -2.85 13.85
N LEU A 132 0.97 -2.86 14.80
CA LEU A 132 -0.18 -3.78 14.76
C LEU A 132 -1.23 -3.35 13.71
N LYS A 133 -1.26 -2.06 13.36
CA LYS A 133 -2.20 -1.49 12.39
C LYS A 133 -1.71 -1.78 10.97
N TRP A 134 -2.50 -2.51 10.20
CA TRP A 134 -2.13 -2.90 8.83
C TRP A 134 -1.97 -1.68 7.91
N GLU A 135 -2.73 -0.61 8.15
CA GLU A 135 -2.65 0.65 7.41
C GLU A 135 -1.26 1.29 7.57
N VAL A 136 -0.73 1.24 8.80
CA VAL A 136 0.60 1.76 9.12
C VAL A 136 1.68 0.90 8.48
N LYS A 137 1.51 -0.43 8.46
CA LYS A 137 2.42 -1.32 7.72
C LYS A 137 2.42 -0.99 6.24
N CYS A 138 1.25 -0.87 5.61
CA CYS A 138 1.14 -0.49 4.20
C CYS A 138 1.88 0.81 3.91
N LYS A 139 1.74 1.82 4.77
CA LYS A 139 2.48 3.08 4.65
C LYS A 139 3.99 2.87 4.68
N GLY A 140 4.50 2.11 5.66
CA GLY A 140 5.93 1.79 5.76
C GLY A 140 6.46 1.01 4.55
N ILE A 141 5.70 0.02 4.06
CA ILE A 141 6.04 -0.76 2.86
C ILE A 141 6.14 0.15 1.64
N THR A 142 5.13 1.01 1.41
CA THR A 142 5.12 1.96 0.29
C THR A 142 6.29 2.93 0.37
N GLU A 143 6.61 3.45 1.55
CA GLU A 143 7.75 4.36 1.73
C GLU A 143 9.08 3.67 1.39
N LEU A 144 9.32 2.47 1.92
CA LEU A 144 10.57 1.72 1.67
C LEU A 144 10.71 1.29 0.21
N ALA A 145 9.61 0.84 -0.40
CA ALA A 145 9.60 0.49 -1.81
C ALA A 145 9.79 1.72 -2.71
N GLU A 146 9.21 2.88 -2.35
CA GLU A 146 9.28 4.06 -3.20
C GLU A 146 10.73 4.49 -3.43
N PHE A 147 11.55 4.45 -2.39
CA PHE A 147 12.97 4.83 -2.40
C PHE A 147 13.94 3.63 -2.52
N ASN A 148 13.48 2.52 -3.09
CA ASN A 148 14.33 1.38 -3.47
C ASN A 148 15.18 0.80 -2.31
N ILE A 149 14.59 0.70 -1.10
CA ILE A 149 15.26 0.12 0.07
C ILE A 149 15.16 -1.41 0.03
N LYS A 150 16.10 -2.05 -0.68
CA LYS A 150 16.14 -3.51 -0.89
C LYS A 150 16.29 -4.30 0.40
N GLU A 151 16.94 -3.75 1.42
CA GLU A 151 17.11 -4.37 2.73
C GLU A 151 15.76 -4.64 3.44
N ALA A 152 14.68 -3.99 2.99
CA ALA A 152 13.34 -4.25 3.49
C ALA A 152 12.64 -5.45 2.84
N PHE A 153 13.19 -6.01 1.77
CA PHE A 153 12.52 -7.02 0.94
C PHE A 153 11.99 -8.21 1.75
N ASP A 154 12.83 -8.86 2.55
CA ASP A 154 12.45 -10.05 3.33
C ASP A 154 11.30 -9.78 4.31
N GLN A 155 11.30 -8.59 4.94
CA GLN A 155 10.21 -8.19 5.82
C GLN A 155 8.94 -7.87 5.03
N ILE A 156 9.07 -7.19 3.89
CA ILE A 156 7.96 -6.82 3.01
C ILE A 156 7.29 -8.07 2.46
N ILE A 157 8.06 -8.99 1.88
CA ILE A 157 7.51 -10.19 1.24
C ILE A 157 6.83 -11.12 2.23
N GLY A 158 7.26 -11.13 3.50
CA GLY A 158 6.55 -11.83 4.58
C GLY A 158 5.09 -11.40 4.72
N TYR A 159 4.76 -10.15 4.38
CA TYR A 159 3.37 -9.65 4.41
C TYR A 159 2.51 -10.06 3.21
N SER A 160 3.09 -10.70 2.18
CA SER A 160 2.31 -11.33 1.10
C SER A 160 1.40 -12.46 1.59
N LYS A 161 1.69 -13.01 2.78
CA LYS A 161 0.87 -14.05 3.45
C LYS A 161 -0.07 -13.47 4.51
N ALA A 162 -0.22 -12.15 4.58
CA ALA A 162 -1.08 -11.52 5.57
C ALA A 162 -2.57 -11.78 5.31
N ARG A 163 -3.35 -11.93 6.39
CA ARG A 163 -4.81 -12.10 6.34
C ARG A 163 -5.53 -10.91 5.68
N LYS A 164 -4.97 -9.69 5.79
CA LYS A 164 -5.57 -8.48 5.20
C LYS A 164 -5.17 -8.37 3.73
N LYS A 165 -6.16 -8.50 2.83
CA LYS A 165 -6.00 -8.39 1.37
C LYS A 165 -5.22 -7.14 0.95
N THR A 166 -5.55 -5.97 1.49
CA THR A 166 -4.85 -4.72 1.14
C THR A 166 -3.35 -4.78 1.48
N LEU A 167 -3.00 -5.35 2.64
CA LEU A 167 -1.61 -5.50 3.05
C LEU A 167 -0.87 -6.50 2.16
N LYS A 168 -1.51 -7.62 1.78
CA LYS A 168 -1.00 -8.59 0.81
C LYS A 168 -0.67 -7.93 -0.54
N ILE A 169 -1.60 -7.15 -1.09
CA ILE A 169 -1.40 -6.44 -2.37
C ILE A 169 -0.26 -5.44 -2.29
N VAL A 170 -0.24 -4.59 -1.26
CA VAL A 170 0.82 -3.59 -1.08
C VAL A 170 2.19 -4.25 -0.93
N ALA A 171 2.28 -5.35 -0.19
CA ALA A 171 3.51 -6.11 -0.01
C ALA A 171 4.03 -6.69 -1.33
N LEU A 172 3.15 -7.29 -2.14
CA LEU A 172 3.54 -7.87 -3.42
C LEU A 172 3.94 -6.81 -4.44
N ASN A 173 3.19 -5.72 -4.56
CA ASN A 173 3.57 -4.60 -5.44
C ASN A 173 4.93 -4.02 -5.05
N ALA A 174 5.19 -3.88 -3.74
CA ALA A 174 6.48 -3.42 -3.24
C ALA A 174 7.61 -4.41 -3.52
N ALA A 175 7.37 -5.71 -3.34
CA ALA A 175 8.35 -6.75 -3.65
C ALA A 175 8.71 -6.77 -5.15
N ILE A 176 7.71 -6.62 -6.03
CA ILE A 176 7.89 -6.50 -7.49
C ILE A 176 8.70 -5.24 -7.82
N LYS A 177 8.43 -4.10 -7.17
CA LYS A 177 9.23 -2.88 -7.36
C LYS A 177 10.70 -3.08 -6.95
N LEU A 178 10.96 -3.77 -5.84
CA LEU A 178 12.30 -3.90 -5.26
C LEU A 178 13.17 -4.95 -5.97
N GLU A 179 12.60 -6.10 -6.32
CA GLU A 179 13.36 -7.26 -6.84
C GLU A 179 12.79 -7.81 -8.15
N GLY A 180 11.80 -7.15 -8.76
CA GLY A 180 11.31 -7.53 -10.08
C GLY A 180 10.76 -8.95 -10.13
N THR A 181 11.20 -9.73 -11.12
CA THR A 181 10.78 -11.13 -11.31
C THR A 181 11.22 -12.06 -10.19
N GLU A 182 12.25 -11.73 -9.40
CA GLU A 182 12.60 -12.54 -8.22
C GLU A 182 11.47 -12.60 -7.20
N SER A 183 10.54 -11.64 -7.20
CA SER A 183 9.36 -11.69 -6.36
C SER A 183 8.30 -12.72 -6.83
N ILE A 184 8.40 -13.21 -8.07
CA ILE A 184 7.45 -14.16 -8.68
C ILE A 184 7.47 -15.51 -7.97
N LYS A 185 8.62 -15.97 -7.47
CA LYS A 185 8.71 -17.22 -6.72
C LYS A 185 7.71 -17.31 -5.55
N TYR A 186 7.41 -16.17 -4.93
CA TYR A 186 6.43 -16.09 -3.85
C TYR A 186 4.96 -16.11 -4.32
N LEU A 187 4.71 -15.82 -5.60
CA LEU A 187 3.40 -15.96 -6.25
C LEU A 187 3.17 -17.39 -6.74
N VAL A 188 4.21 -18.07 -7.23
CA VAL A 188 4.13 -19.47 -7.69
C VAL A 188 3.62 -20.38 -6.58
N ASP A 189 4.16 -20.20 -5.37
CA ASP A 189 3.78 -20.96 -4.17
C ASP A 189 2.52 -20.42 -3.46
N HIS A 190 1.78 -19.49 -4.07
CA HIS A 190 0.63 -18.85 -3.42
C HIS A 190 -0.57 -19.81 -3.35
N SER A 191 -0.90 -20.25 -2.14
CA SER A 191 -2.00 -21.20 -1.90
C SER A 191 -3.39 -20.62 -2.12
N ASP A 192 -3.58 -19.33 -1.82
CA ASP A 192 -4.89 -18.68 -1.91
C ASP A 192 -5.19 -18.24 -3.35
N PRO A 193 -6.44 -18.34 -3.84
CA PRO A 193 -6.82 -17.74 -5.10
C PRO A 193 -6.53 -16.23 -5.14
N ILE A 194 -5.97 -15.76 -6.26
CA ILE A 194 -5.71 -14.36 -6.55
C ILE A 194 -6.88 -13.81 -7.37
N ASP A 195 -7.69 -12.94 -6.76
CA ASP A 195 -8.79 -12.28 -7.47
C ASP A 195 -8.31 -11.25 -8.50
N ASP A 196 -9.20 -10.89 -9.42
CA ASP A 196 -8.89 -10.01 -10.56
C ASP A 196 -8.31 -8.66 -10.14
N TRP A 197 -8.77 -8.08 -9.03
CA TRP A 197 -8.22 -6.83 -8.52
C TRP A 197 -6.74 -6.99 -8.15
N MET A 198 -6.39 -8.06 -7.46
CA MET A 198 -5.00 -8.34 -7.11
C MET A 198 -4.16 -8.65 -8.35
N GLN A 199 -4.70 -9.38 -9.34
CA GLN A 199 -4.02 -9.63 -10.61
C GLN A 199 -3.72 -8.31 -11.35
N LEU A 200 -4.70 -7.40 -11.45
CA LEU A 200 -4.53 -6.08 -12.07
C LEU A 200 -3.45 -5.24 -11.38
N ASN A 201 -3.38 -5.30 -10.04
CA ASN A 201 -2.35 -4.59 -9.28
C ASN A 201 -0.95 -5.13 -9.57
N ILE A 202 -0.80 -6.46 -9.63
CA ILE A 202 0.47 -7.11 -9.94
C ILE A 202 0.90 -6.74 -11.37
N ILE A 203 0.02 -6.89 -12.36
CA ILE A 203 0.29 -6.51 -13.75
C ILE A 203 0.69 -5.03 -13.84
N GLY A 204 -0.03 -4.15 -13.14
CA GLY A 204 0.29 -2.72 -13.08
C GLY A 204 1.67 -2.45 -12.49
N ALA A 205 2.08 -3.19 -11.46
CA ALA A 205 3.42 -3.08 -10.88
C ALA A 205 4.50 -3.49 -11.88
N PHE A 206 4.31 -4.58 -12.63
CA PHE A 206 5.25 -4.99 -13.67
C PHE A 206 5.40 -3.95 -14.78
N LYS A 207 4.28 -3.39 -15.26
CA LYS A 207 4.29 -2.36 -16.32
C LYS A 207 4.91 -1.05 -15.87
N LYS A 208 4.72 -0.65 -14.62
CA LYS A 208 5.18 0.65 -14.10
C LYS A 208 6.70 0.71 -13.93
N HIS A 209 7.32 -0.39 -13.52
CA HIS A 209 8.72 -0.40 -13.10
C HIS A 209 9.70 -0.81 -14.21
N ASP A 210 9.22 -0.94 -15.45
CA ASP A 210 9.99 -1.40 -16.62
C ASP A 210 10.98 -2.49 -16.23
N ILE A 211 10.45 -3.58 -15.67
CA ILE A 211 11.25 -4.66 -15.12
C ILE A 211 11.96 -5.33 -16.30
N GLY A 212 13.21 -4.91 -16.54
CA GLY A 212 13.99 -5.29 -17.72
C GLY A 212 14.32 -6.78 -17.77
N ASP A 213 14.30 -7.47 -16.63
CA ASP A 213 14.38 -8.91 -16.56
C ASP A 213 12.98 -9.54 -16.49
N THR A 214 12.65 -10.39 -17.46
CA THR A 214 11.38 -11.12 -17.54
C THR A 214 11.55 -12.62 -17.33
N VAL A 215 12.78 -13.05 -16.97
CA VAL A 215 13.09 -14.42 -16.61
C VAL A 215 12.30 -14.82 -15.37
N GLY A 216 11.69 -16.01 -15.43
CA GLY A 216 10.94 -16.59 -14.34
C GLY A 216 9.44 -16.30 -14.36
N ILE A 217 8.94 -15.43 -15.24
CA ILE A 217 7.48 -15.22 -15.43
C ILE A 217 6.79 -16.52 -15.86
N GLU A 218 7.47 -17.35 -16.66
CA GLU A 218 6.99 -18.66 -17.09
C GLU A 218 6.67 -19.61 -15.92
N HIS A 219 7.34 -19.47 -14.77
CA HIS A 219 7.08 -20.32 -13.60
C HIS A 219 5.68 -20.12 -13.01
N LEU A 220 5.04 -18.98 -13.27
CA LEU A 220 3.64 -18.77 -12.89
C LEU A 220 2.71 -19.78 -13.59
N LEU A 221 3.06 -20.24 -14.78
CA LEU A 221 2.29 -21.23 -15.55
C LEU A 221 2.38 -22.63 -14.94
N GLU A 222 3.36 -22.88 -14.06
CA GLU A 222 3.62 -24.17 -13.41
C GLU A 222 2.91 -24.28 -12.05
N SER A 223 2.25 -23.20 -11.59
CA SER A 223 1.57 -23.18 -10.30
C SER A 223 0.36 -24.12 -10.26
N GLN A 224 0.14 -24.75 -9.11
CA GLN A 224 -1.09 -25.51 -8.84
C GLN A 224 -2.33 -24.61 -8.67
N ASN A 225 -2.12 -23.32 -8.47
CA ASN A 225 -3.19 -22.35 -8.33
C ASN A 225 -3.58 -21.80 -9.71
N THR A 226 -4.77 -22.18 -10.18
CA THR A 226 -5.28 -21.76 -11.50
C THR A 226 -5.33 -20.25 -11.70
N THR A 227 -5.57 -19.49 -10.63
CA THR A 227 -5.57 -18.01 -10.70
C THR A 227 -4.16 -17.42 -10.86
N VAL A 228 -3.13 -18.11 -10.33
CA VAL A 228 -1.71 -17.76 -10.55
C VAL A 228 -1.31 -18.07 -11.98
N VAL A 229 -1.77 -19.19 -12.53
CA VAL A 229 -1.57 -19.54 -13.95
C VAL A 229 -2.19 -18.50 -14.87
N THR A 230 -3.45 -18.09 -14.62
CA THR A 230 -4.12 -17.01 -15.34
C THR A 230 -3.36 -15.67 -15.21
N LEU A 231 -2.83 -15.35 -14.03
CA LEU A 231 -1.97 -14.17 -13.85
C LEU A 231 -0.71 -14.26 -14.73
N GLY A 232 -0.04 -15.41 -14.78
CA GLY A 232 1.13 -15.64 -15.64
C GLY A 232 0.82 -15.44 -17.12
N LEU A 233 -0.29 -16.03 -17.60
CA LEU A 233 -0.80 -15.84 -18.95
C LEU A 233 -1.04 -14.35 -19.27
N LYS A 234 -1.74 -13.64 -18.38
CA LYS A 234 -2.00 -12.20 -18.54
C LYS A 234 -0.71 -11.38 -18.54
N LEU A 235 0.27 -11.67 -17.68
CA LEU A 235 1.56 -10.98 -17.68
C LEU A 235 2.32 -11.18 -18.99
N ILE A 236 2.39 -12.42 -19.50
CA ILE A 236 3.03 -12.73 -20.79
C ILE A 236 2.37 -11.93 -21.92
N LYS A 237 1.04 -11.84 -21.93
CA LYS A 237 0.29 -11.06 -22.91
C LYS A 237 0.54 -9.55 -22.76
N GLU A 238 0.35 -9.01 -21.56
CA GLU A 238 0.40 -7.56 -21.29
C GLU A 238 1.81 -6.97 -21.45
N LEU A 239 2.84 -7.76 -21.16
CA LEU A 239 4.24 -7.40 -21.34
C LEU A 239 4.79 -7.82 -22.71
N LYS A 240 3.95 -8.42 -23.57
CA LYS A 240 4.29 -8.85 -24.94
C LYS A 240 5.53 -9.76 -25.02
N LEU A 241 5.59 -10.77 -24.14
CA LEU A 241 6.76 -11.64 -24.00
C LEU A 241 6.75 -12.78 -25.04
N SER A 242 7.01 -12.47 -26.31
CA SER A 242 7.03 -13.44 -27.41
C SER A 242 8.01 -14.60 -27.18
N GLN A 243 9.10 -14.36 -26.44
CA GLN A 243 10.05 -15.40 -26.04
C GLN A 243 9.46 -16.48 -25.12
N LYS A 244 8.30 -16.23 -24.49
CA LYS A 244 7.62 -17.19 -23.59
C LYS A 244 6.54 -18.01 -24.29
N VAL A 245 6.32 -17.80 -25.60
CA VAL A 245 5.36 -18.57 -26.43
C VAL A 245 5.53 -20.10 -26.29
N PRO A 246 6.74 -20.68 -26.28
CA PRO A 246 6.90 -22.13 -26.10
C PRO A 246 6.29 -22.67 -24.79
N HIS A 247 6.42 -21.92 -23.69
CA HIS A 247 5.84 -22.30 -22.40
C HIS A 247 4.31 -22.23 -22.41
N VAL A 248 3.74 -21.22 -23.08
CA VAL A 248 2.28 -21.10 -23.25
C VAL A 248 1.73 -22.25 -24.11
N ALA A 249 2.44 -22.64 -25.17
CA ALA A 249 2.07 -23.77 -26.01
C ALA A 249 2.13 -25.10 -25.25
N GLN A 250 3.16 -25.29 -24.42
CA GLN A 250 3.27 -26.45 -23.54
C GLN A 250 2.08 -26.51 -22.57
N LEU A 251 1.74 -25.41 -21.89
CA LEU A 251 0.60 -25.34 -20.98
C LEU A 251 -0.72 -25.69 -21.70
N ALA A 252 -0.96 -25.14 -22.88
CA ALA A 252 -2.19 -25.39 -23.65
C ALA A 252 -2.35 -26.87 -24.07
N SER A 253 -1.22 -27.58 -24.25
CA SER A 253 -1.22 -28.99 -24.61
C SER A 253 -1.43 -29.94 -23.41
N GLN A 254 -0.95 -29.55 -22.22
CA GLN A 254 -0.93 -30.39 -21.03
C GLN A 254 -2.12 -30.15 -20.08
N THR A 255 -2.67 -28.93 -20.05
CA THR A 255 -3.71 -28.59 -19.09
C THR A 255 -5.04 -29.29 -19.38
N THR A 256 -5.67 -29.81 -18.32
CA THR A 256 -7.04 -30.37 -18.37
C THR A 256 -8.11 -29.31 -18.13
N ASN A 257 -7.72 -28.11 -17.66
CA ASN A 257 -8.64 -27.02 -17.39
C ASN A 257 -9.03 -26.31 -18.68
N VAL A 258 -10.31 -26.40 -19.05
CA VAL A 258 -10.87 -25.84 -20.29
C VAL A 258 -10.67 -24.32 -20.39
N ILE A 259 -10.82 -23.60 -19.28
CA ILE A 259 -10.71 -22.12 -19.24
C ILE A 259 -9.26 -21.71 -19.51
N ILE A 260 -8.30 -22.31 -18.80
CA ILE A 260 -6.87 -22.03 -18.98
C ILE A 260 -6.43 -22.40 -20.40
N LYS A 261 -6.91 -23.54 -20.92
CA LYS A 261 -6.61 -23.96 -22.28
C LYS A 261 -7.07 -22.93 -23.31
N TYR A 262 -8.30 -22.46 -23.19
CA TYR A 262 -8.86 -21.44 -24.09
C TYR A 262 -8.08 -20.12 -24.00
N GLU A 263 -7.78 -19.67 -22.78
CA GLU A 263 -7.00 -18.44 -22.55
C GLU A 263 -5.59 -18.54 -23.17
N ALA A 264 -4.89 -19.66 -22.95
CA ALA A 264 -3.57 -19.91 -23.53
C ALA A 264 -3.61 -19.93 -25.06
N GLN A 265 -4.60 -20.59 -25.68
CA GLN A 265 -4.77 -20.62 -27.14
C GLN A 265 -5.04 -19.23 -27.72
N SER A 266 -5.87 -18.42 -27.06
CA SER A 266 -6.13 -17.03 -27.46
C SER A 266 -4.86 -16.17 -27.40
N ILE A 267 -4.04 -16.35 -26.38
CA ILE A 267 -2.76 -15.63 -26.22
C ILE A 267 -1.77 -16.05 -27.31
N LEU A 268 -1.66 -17.34 -27.62
CA LEU A 268 -0.81 -17.82 -28.71
C LEU A 268 -1.16 -17.13 -30.02
N GLN A 269 -2.44 -17.11 -30.39
CA GLN A 269 -2.90 -16.40 -31.61
C GLN A 269 -2.52 -14.92 -31.60
N THR A 270 -2.60 -14.26 -30.44
CA THR A 270 -2.28 -12.84 -30.31
C THR A 270 -0.78 -12.55 -30.41
N LEU A 271 0.08 -13.44 -29.92
CA LEU A 271 1.54 -13.22 -29.88
C LEU A 271 2.27 -13.74 -31.12
N THR A 272 1.63 -14.58 -31.94
CA THR A 272 2.19 -15.11 -33.19
C THR A 272 1.64 -14.43 -34.45
N ALA A 273 0.62 -13.56 -34.30
CA ALA A 273 0.09 -12.73 -35.39
C ALA A 273 0.93 -11.46 -35.55
#